data_AF-A0A536YL40-F1
#
_entry.id   AF-A0A536YL40-F1
#
_cell.length_a   1.000
_cell.length_b   1.000
_cell.length_c   1.000
_cell.angle_alpha   90.00
_cell.angle_beta   90.00
_cell.angle_gamma   90.00
#
_symmetry.space_group_name_H-M   'P 1'
#
loop_
_entity.id
_entity.type
_entity.pdbx_description
1 polymer ?
#
loop_
_entity_poly.entity_id
_entity_poly.type
_entity_poly.pdbx_seq_one_letter_code
_entity_poly.pdbx_strand_id
1 'polypeptide(L)'
;KFWEYHDLLFENPNKLNREGLVEQARRLKLDEKQFDSCLSSGKHKAQIEQDLQLGLRAGLTGTPGFFINGSMLSGNLPQEAFEKTIEAELAASKGQ
;
A
#
# COMPACT_ATOMS: atom_id res chain seq x y z
N LYS A 1 -9.57 5.84 -9.74
CA LYS A 1 -10.26 4.99 -8.76
C LYS A 1 -9.27 4.15 -7.95
N PHE A 2 -8.12 4.72 -7.57
CA PHE A 2 -7.10 3.96 -6.87
C PHE A 2 -7.55 3.70 -5.43
N TRP A 3 -7.85 4.76 -4.69
CA TRP A 3 -8.28 4.69 -3.30
C TRP A 3 -9.56 3.90 -3.12
N GLU A 4 -10.55 4.10 -4.00
CA GLU A 4 -11.81 3.36 -3.91
C GLU A 4 -11.60 1.85 -4.16
N TYR A 5 -10.63 1.48 -5.00
CA TYR A 5 -10.30 0.06 -5.24
C TYR A 5 -9.46 -0.51 -4.10
N HIS A 6 -8.50 0.26 -3.60
CA HIS A 6 -7.72 -0.08 -2.41
C HIS A 6 -8.63 -0.40 -1.22
N ASP A 7 -9.54 0.50 -0.87
CA ASP A 7 -10.43 0.32 0.29
C ASP A 7 -11.31 -0.91 0.11
N LEU A 8 -11.84 -1.11 -1.10
CA LEU A 8 -12.64 -2.27 -1.44
C LEU A 8 -11.87 -3.60 -1.29
N LEU A 9 -10.57 -3.63 -1.59
CA LEU A 9 -9.73 -4.82 -1.37
C LEU A 9 -9.49 -5.07 0.12
N PHE A 10 -9.25 -4.01 0.91
CA PHE A 10 -9.09 -4.11 2.36
C PHE A 10 -10.36 -4.62 3.06
N GLU A 11 -11.53 -4.24 2.56
CA GLU A 11 -12.83 -4.76 3.04
C GLU A 11 -13.08 -6.22 2.64
N ASN A 12 -12.39 -6.73 1.62
CA ASN A 12 -12.63 -8.05 1.02
C ASN A 12 -11.34 -8.90 0.92
N PRO A 13 -10.62 -9.16 2.03
CA PRO A 13 -9.30 -9.81 2.01
C PRO A 13 -9.32 -11.25 1.47
N ASN A 14 -10.49 -11.91 1.46
CA ASN A 14 -10.67 -13.25 0.91
C ASN A 14 -10.85 -13.28 -0.62
N LYS A 15 -10.87 -12.13 -1.29
CA LYS A 15 -11.12 -11.99 -2.74
C LYS A 15 -9.93 -11.40 -3.51
N LEU A 16 -8.71 -11.77 -3.11
CA LEU A 16 -7.47 -11.29 -3.75
C LEU A 16 -6.98 -12.19 -4.91
N ASN A 17 -7.72 -13.25 -5.24
CA ASN A 17 -7.48 -14.00 -6.48
C ASN A 17 -7.94 -13.20 -7.70
N ARG A 18 -7.57 -13.67 -8.90
CA ARG A 18 -7.83 -12.96 -10.15
C ARG A 18 -9.31 -12.62 -10.33
N GLU A 19 -10.18 -13.60 -10.10
CA GLU A 19 -11.64 -13.45 -10.25
C GLU A 19 -12.17 -12.39 -9.30
N GLY A 20 -11.71 -12.40 -8.04
CA GLY A 20 -12.08 -11.42 -7.02
C GLY A 20 -11.60 -10.01 -7.35
N LEU A 21 -10.37 -9.86 -7.86
CA LEU A 21 -9.82 -8.56 -8.29
C LEU A 21 -10.67 -7.95 -9.41
N VAL A 22 -11.03 -8.75 -10.43
CA VAL A 22 -11.88 -8.31 -11.55
C VAL A 22 -13.31 -8.00 -11.07
N GLU A 23 -13.87 -8.82 -10.17
CA GLU A 23 -15.18 -8.57 -9.55
C GLU A 23 -15.21 -7.22 -8.82
N GLN A 24 -14.21 -6.93 -7.99
CA GLN A 24 -14.14 -5.66 -7.26
C GLN A 24 -13.99 -4.47 -8.22
N ALA A 25 -13.24 -4.63 -9.33
CA ALA A 25 -13.07 -3.57 -10.31
C ALA A 25 -14.41 -3.24 -11.01
N ARG A 26 -15.20 -4.28 -11.30
CA ARG A 26 -16.55 -4.14 -11.86
C ARG A 26 -17.51 -3.43 -10.90
N ARG A 27 -17.43 -3.64 -9.59
CA ARG A 27 -18.26 -2.91 -8.60
C ARG A 27 -18.02 -1.39 -8.67
N LEU A 28 -16.81 -0.99 -9.03
CA LEU A 28 -16.44 0.40 -9.28
C LEU A 28 -16.73 0.87 -10.70
N LYS A 29 -17.41 0.07 -11.54
CA LYS A 29 -17.71 0.37 -12.95
C LYS A 29 -16.44 0.65 -13.78
N LEU A 30 -15.32 0.00 -13.44
CA LEU A 30 -14.14 -0.01 -14.31
C LEU A 30 -14.38 -0.95 -15.50
N ASP A 31 -13.76 -0.66 -16.65
CA ASP A 31 -13.86 -1.52 -17.82
C ASP A 31 -13.16 -2.86 -17.55
N GLU A 32 -13.95 -3.94 -17.59
CA GLU A 32 -13.50 -5.27 -17.21
C GLU A 32 -12.38 -5.79 -18.14
N LYS A 33 -12.52 -5.56 -19.45
CA LYS A 33 -11.54 -6.04 -20.44
C LYS A 33 -10.22 -5.30 -20.31
N GLN A 34 -10.27 -3.97 -20.13
CA GLN A 34 -9.09 -3.15 -19.91
C GLN A 34 -8.40 -3.51 -18.60
N PHE A 35 -9.16 -3.74 -17.53
CA PHE A 35 -8.61 -4.13 -16.23
C PHE A 35 -7.94 -5.51 -16.29
N ASP A 36 -8.62 -6.50 -16.85
CA ASP A 36 -8.12 -7.86 -17.00
C ASP A 36 -6.86 -7.91 -17.88
N SER A 37 -6.85 -7.16 -18.98
CA SER A 37 -5.67 -6.98 -19.84
C SER A 37 -4.51 -6.34 -19.09
N CYS A 38 -4.77 -5.29 -18.31
CA CYS A 38 -3.76 -4.63 -17.48
C CYS A 38 -3.14 -5.63 -16.48
N LEU A 39 -3.98 -6.40 -15.78
CA LEU A 39 -3.56 -7.41 -14.81
C LEU A 39 -2.72 -8.53 -15.46
N SER A 40 -3.10 -9.00 -16.66
CA SER A 40 -2.36 -10.03 -17.40
C SER A 40 -1.05 -9.54 -18.01
N SER A 41 -0.98 -8.27 -18.39
CA SER A 41 0.15 -7.75 -19.17
C SER A 41 1.48 -7.78 -18.41
N GLY A 42 1.44 -7.84 -17.08
CA GLY A 42 2.64 -7.70 -16.25
C GLY A 42 3.28 -6.32 -16.33
N LYS A 43 2.61 -5.31 -16.92
CA LYS A 43 3.13 -3.96 -17.15
C LYS A 43 3.75 -3.31 -15.91
N HIS A 44 3.24 -3.62 -14.73
CA HIS A 44 3.68 -3.04 -13.45
C HIS A 44 4.64 -3.92 -12.65
N LYS A 45 5.01 -5.10 -13.16
CA LYS A 45 5.86 -6.06 -12.44
C LYS A 45 7.21 -5.47 -12.04
N ALA A 46 7.88 -4.76 -12.95
CA ALA A 46 9.17 -4.13 -12.68
C ALA A 46 9.09 -3.09 -11.55
N GLN A 47 8.01 -2.29 -11.49
CA GLN A 47 7.80 -1.34 -10.41
C GLN A 47 7.57 -2.07 -9.07
N ILE A 48 6.74 -3.11 -9.06
CA ILE A 48 6.48 -3.92 -7.86
C ILE A 48 7.77 -4.55 -7.33
N GLU A 49 8.64 -5.04 -8.21
CA GLU A 49 9.96 -5.57 -7.83
C GLU A 49 10.86 -4.48 -7.25
N GLN A 50 10.85 -3.27 -7.82
CA GLN A 50 11.61 -2.14 -7.29
C GLN A 50 11.12 -1.72 -5.90
N ASP A 51 9.81 -1.66 -5.68
CA ASP A 51 9.21 -1.33 -4.40
C ASP A 51 9.54 -2.39 -3.33
N LEU A 52 9.48 -3.68 -3.70
CA LEU A 52 9.91 -4.78 -2.82
C LEU A 52 11.39 -4.62 -2.42
N GLN A 53 12.27 -4.37 -3.38
CA GLN A 53 13.70 -4.19 -3.10
C GLN A 53 13.98 -2.94 -2.27
N LEU A 54 13.22 -1.86 -2.48
CA LEU A 54 13.30 -0.66 -1.66
C LEU A 54 12.94 -0.96 -0.20
N GLY A 55 11.84 -1.66 0.04
CA GLY A 55 11.43 -2.07 1.39
C GLY A 55 12.49 -2.93 2.08
N LEU A 56 13.03 -3.93 1.39
CA LEU A 56 14.09 -4.79 1.93
C LEU A 56 15.36 -4.00 2.27
N ARG A 57 15.80 -3.09 1.39
CA ARG A 57 16.98 -2.23 1.66
C ARG A 57 16.73 -1.26 2.82
N ALA A 58 15.49 -0.82 3.01
CA ALA A 58 15.10 0.04 4.12
C ALA A 58 14.93 -0.73 5.45
N GLY A 59 15.11 -2.06 5.45
CA GLY A 59 15.03 -2.89 6.64
C GLY A 59 13.62 -3.41 6.98
N LEU A 60 12.65 -3.25 6.08
CA LEU A 60 11.32 -3.84 6.25
C LEU A 60 11.40 -5.37 6.09
N THR A 61 10.86 -6.09 7.07
CA THR A 61 10.77 -7.56 7.06
C THR A 61 9.35 -8.07 6.82
N GLY A 62 8.37 -7.17 6.73
CA GLY A 62 6.97 -7.50 6.55
C GLY A 62 6.08 -6.25 6.44
N THR A 63 4.78 -6.48 6.30
CA THR A 63 3.77 -5.44 6.15
C THR A 63 2.74 -5.49 7.30
N PRO A 64 2.18 -4.34 7.74
CA PRO A 64 2.51 -3.01 7.28
C PRO A 64 3.83 -2.49 7.89
N GLY A 65 4.52 -1.62 7.16
CA GLY A 65 5.73 -0.94 7.60
C GLY A 65 5.72 0.50 7.09
N PHE A 66 6.09 1.44 7.93
CA PHE A 66 5.95 2.88 7.68
C PHE A 66 7.26 3.61 7.96
N PHE A 67 7.49 4.69 7.22
CA PHE A 67 8.53 5.67 7.50
C PHE A 67 7.89 7.05 7.66
N ILE A 68 8.12 7.70 8.79
CA ILE A 68 7.70 9.08 9.06
C ILE A 68 8.98 9.90 9.15
N ASN A 69 9.30 10.67 8.10
CA ASN A 69 10.50 11.51 7.99
C ASN A 69 11.85 10.82 8.31
N GLY A 70 11.92 9.48 8.23
CA GLY A 70 13.12 8.68 8.54
C GLY A 70 12.94 7.77 9.75
N SER A 71 11.96 8.05 10.61
CA SER A 71 11.57 7.17 11.72
C SER A 71 10.74 5.99 11.21
N MET A 72 11.24 4.78 11.40
CA MET A 72 10.57 3.54 10.99
C MET A 72 9.60 3.05 12.06
N LEU A 73 8.37 2.73 11.64
CA LEU A 73 7.38 2.02 12.43
C LEU A 73 7.04 0.69 11.75
N SER A 74 7.21 -0.42 12.47
CA SER A 74 7.01 -1.76 11.93
C SER A 74 5.81 -2.44 12.56
N GLY A 75 4.90 -2.93 11.73
CA GLY A 75 3.72 -3.69 12.13
C GLY A 75 2.45 -2.85 12.26
N ASN A 76 1.36 -3.56 12.61
CA ASN A 76 0.06 -2.94 12.88
C ASN A 76 0.05 -2.34 14.29
N LEU A 77 0.41 -1.06 14.38
CA LEU A 77 0.49 -0.31 15.62
C LEU A 77 -0.80 0.50 15.87
N PRO A 78 -1.10 0.84 17.14
CA PRO A 78 -2.23 1.69 17.45
C PRO A 78 -1.96 3.14 17.00
N GLN A 79 -3.02 3.91 16.76
CA GLN A 79 -2.96 5.27 16.20
C GLN A 79 -2.02 6.19 16.99
N GLU A 80 -2.00 6.06 18.32
CA GLU A 80 -1.20 6.88 19.22
C GLU A 80 0.31 6.75 18.94
N ALA A 81 0.77 5.58 18.46
CA ALA A 81 2.16 5.39 18.08
C ALA A 81 2.55 6.25 16.85
N PHE A 82 1.62 6.40 15.91
CA PHE A 82 1.81 7.25 14.73
C PHE A 82 1.79 8.71 15.12
N GLU A 83 0.80 9.15 15.90
CA GLU A 83 0.68 10.54 16.37
C GLU A 83 1.93 10.99 17.11
N LYS A 84 2.40 10.18 18.07
CA LYS A 84 3.63 10.47 18.82
C LYS A 84 4.85 10.61 17.90
N THR A 85 4.96 9.76 16.89
CA THR A 85 6.09 9.79 15.95
C THR A 85 6.01 11.04 15.07
N ILE A 86 4.82 11.37 14.55
CA ILE A 86 4.60 12.57 13.74
C ILE A 86 4.94 13.83 14.54
N GLU A 87 4.47 13.94 15.79
CA GLU A 87 4.75 15.07 16.66
C GLU A 87 6.26 15.23 16.93
N ALA A 88 6.96 14.12 17.19
CA ALA A 88 8.40 14.12 17.40
C ALA A 88 9.17 14.61 16.16
N GLU A 89 8.81 14.12 14.97
CA GLU A 89 9.45 14.52 13.70
C GLU A 89 9.15 15.99 13.35
N LEU A 90 7.94 16.47 13.63
CA LEU A 90 7.57 17.89 13.45
C LEU A 90 8.34 18.80 14.41
N ALA A 91 8.60 18.36 15.65
CA ALA A 91 9.38 19.12 16.62
C ALA A 91 10.86 19.17 16.22
N ALA A 92 11.43 18.03 15.78
CA ALA A 92 12.81 17.94 15.32
C ALA A 92 13.06 18.84 14.09
N SER A 93 12.10 18.91 13.17
CA SER A 93 12.19 19.74 11.95
C SER A 93 12.17 21.25 12.22
N LYS A 94 11.71 21.70 13.39
CA LYS A 94 11.65 23.14 13.76
C LYS A 94 12.87 23.62 14.53
N GLY A 95 13.72 22.72 14.99
CA GLY A 95 14.96 23.02 15.71
C GLY A 95 16.19 23.21 14.81
N GLN A 96 16.00 23.16 13.49
CA GLN A 96 17.01 23.39 12.45
C GLN A 96 16.82 24.74 11.76
#